data_AF-A0A2C9LZ34-F1
#
_entry.id   AF-A0A2C9LZ34-F1
#
_cell.length_a   1.000
_cell.length_b   1.000
_cell.length_c   1.000
_cell.angle_alpha   90.00
_cell.angle_beta   90.00
_cell.angle_gamma   90.00
#
_symmetry.space_group_name_H-M   'P 1'
#
loop_
_entity.id
_entity.type
_entity.pdbx_description
1 polymer ?
#
loop_
_entity_poly.entity_id
_entity_poly.type
_entity_poly.pdbx_seq_one_letter_code
_entity_poly.pdbx_strand_id
1 'polypeptide(L)'
;MPVIESLPHFLYATPKTIDSVVGLNPNEAEHTSYVDIEPWTGFFLQTSKKLQINIFTEQVSDFKQTDGIKTSYFPIFWLNEKTALNEIHAGMLTESLFTPIENAEKLKEKLLMIKYLLMSLSSFLILLTVAVWILDSFICHHGKKDNIHHEDPSTPCLKTSSITYNKVKVLSDGYQRLTT
;
A
#
# COMPACT_ATOMS: atom_id res chain seq x y z
N MET A 1 3.73 42.85 -21.44
CA MET A 1 4.51 43.38 -20.32
C MET A 1 5.63 42.40 -20.03
N PRO A 2 6.91 42.80 -20.03
CA PRO A 2 8.01 41.87 -19.85
C PRO A 2 8.29 41.66 -18.35
N VAL A 3 7.34 41.00 -17.66
CA VAL A 3 7.50 40.61 -16.25
C VAL A 3 8.23 39.28 -16.18
N ILE A 4 9.22 39.21 -15.30
CA ILE A 4 10.07 38.06 -15.05
C ILE A 4 10.04 37.72 -13.57
N GLU A 5 9.88 36.44 -13.27
CA GLU A 5 9.88 35.90 -11.92
C GLU A 5 11.28 35.47 -11.50
N SER A 6 11.65 35.74 -10.24
CA SER A 6 12.88 35.24 -9.64
C SER A 6 12.67 34.97 -8.15
N LEU A 7 13.69 34.41 -7.49
CA LEU A 7 13.78 34.44 -6.04
C LEU A 7 14.18 35.85 -5.55
N PRO A 8 13.89 36.20 -4.28
CA PRO A 8 14.27 37.49 -3.73
C PRO A 8 15.77 37.75 -3.86
N HIS A 9 16.10 38.99 -4.19
CA HIS A 9 17.46 39.46 -4.47
C HIS A 9 18.21 38.62 -5.53
N PHE A 10 17.46 38.01 -6.46
CA PHE A 10 18.00 37.10 -7.47
C PHE A 10 18.84 35.95 -6.89
N LEU A 11 18.40 35.39 -5.75
CA LEU A 11 19.02 34.20 -5.18
C LEU A 11 19.15 33.08 -6.24
N TYR A 12 20.34 32.50 -6.36
CA TYR A 12 20.77 31.51 -7.37
C TYR A 12 20.83 31.99 -8.84
N ALA A 13 20.65 33.28 -9.11
CA ALA A 13 20.89 33.82 -10.45
C ALA A 13 22.39 33.98 -10.75
N THR A 14 22.70 34.25 -12.02
CA THR A 14 24.08 34.53 -12.43
C THR A 14 24.61 35.80 -11.75
N PRO A 15 25.93 35.88 -11.44
CA PRO A 15 26.53 37.08 -10.84
C PRO A 15 26.23 38.36 -11.63
N LYS A 16 26.25 38.28 -12.97
CA LYS A 16 25.90 39.40 -13.86
C LYS A 16 24.51 39.99 -13.58
N THR A 17 23.54 39.17 -13.19
CA THR A 17 22.18 39.62 -12.85
C THR A 17 22.16 40.32 -11.50
N ILE A 18 22.86 39.76 -10.51
CA ILE A 18 22.95 40.32 -9.15
C ILE A 18 23.69 41.66 -9.18
N ASP A 19 24.80 41.75 -9.92
CA ASP A 19 25.60 42.97 -10.04
C ASP A 19 24.94 44.05 -10.93
N SER A 20 23.80 43.73 -11.57
CA SER A 20 23.11 44.67 -12.45
C SER A 20 22.32 45.75 -11.70
N VAL A 21 22.02 45.52 -10.41
CA VAL A 21 21.26 46.44 -9.55
C VAL A 21 21.96 46.57 -8.20
N VAL A 22 22.25 47.81 -7.80
CA VAL A 22 22.88 48.10 -6.51
C VAL A 22 21.89 47.87 -5.38
N GLY A 23 22.35 47.23 -4.29
CA GLY A 23 21.55 46.97 -3.09
C GLY A 23 20.95 45.55 -3.01
N LEU A 24 21.29 44.68 -3.97
CA LEU A 24 20.91 43.27 -3.89
C LEU A 24 21.83 42.51 -2.93
N ASN A 25 21.23 41.76 -2.00
CA ASN A 25 21.95 40.93 -1.04
C ASN A 25 21.30 39.54 -0.95
N PRO A 26 21.55 38.64 -1.92
CA PRO A 26 21.01 37.29 -1.89
C PRO A 26 21.48 36.54 -0.65
N ASN A 27 20.54 36.03 0.15
CA ASN A 27 20.79 35.28 1.36
C ASN A 27 19.94 34.01 1.34
N GLU A 28 20.56 32.83 1.48
CA GLU A 28 19.83 31.56 1.41
C GLU A 28 18.80 31.40 2.53
N ALA A 29 19.14 31.78 3.77
CA ALA A 29 18.22 31.66 4.90
C ALA A 29 16.98 32.56 4.73
N GLU A 30 17.16 33.77 4.21
CA GLU A 30 16.08 34.74 4.06
C GLU A 30 15.31 34.62 2.74
N HIS A 31 15.94 34.16 1.66
CA HIS A 31 15.36 34.22 0.30
C HIS A 31 15.05 32.86 -0.33
N THR A 32 15.36 31.75 0.34
CA THR A 32 14.96 30.42 -0.14
C THR A 32 13.47 30.16 0.09
N SER A 33 12.83 29.52 -0.88
CA SER A 33 11.48 28.97 -0.76
C SER A 33 11.53 27.50 -0.33
N TYR A 34 10.64 27.08 0.56
CA TYR A 34 10.55 25.68 1.00
C TYR A 34 9.09 25.22 1.08
N VAL A 35 8.94 23.91 0.98
CA VAL A 35 7.67 23.20 1.08
C VAL A 35 7.92 21.90 1.82
N ASP A 36 7.32 21.77 3.00
CA ASP A 36 7.37 20.55 3.80
C ASP A 36 6.18 19.68 3.40
N ILE A 37 6.49 18.50 2.87
CA ILE A 37 5.52 17.56 2.28
C ILE A 37 5.49 16.30 3.14
N GLU A 38 4.28 15.86 3.50
CA GLU A 38 4.09 14.56 4.15
C GLU A 38 4.35 13.42 3.14
N PRO A 39 5.28 12.48 3.41
CA PRO A 39 5.79 11.54 2.41
C PRO A 39 4.78 10.48 1.95
N TRP A 40 3.80 10.10 2.76
CA TRP A 40 2.84 9.06 2.41
C TRP A 40 1.66 9.56 1.59
N THR A 41 1.29 10.83 1.76
CA THR A 41 0.04 11.42 1.25
C THR A 41 0.25 12.63 0.36
N GLY A 42 1.45 13.23 0.40
CA GLY A 42 1.81 14.38 -0.42
C GLY A 42 1.20 15.69 0.05
N PHE A 43 0.61 15.75 1.25
CA PHE A 43 0.04 16.98 1.78
C PHE A 43 1.12 17.99 2.20
N PHE A 44 0.88 19.27 1.89
CA PHE A 44 1.72 20.38 2.33
C PHE A 44 1.44 20.70 3.79
N LEU A 45 2.43 20.49 4.67
CA LEU A 45 2.32 20.76 6.10
C LEU A 45 2.66 22.23 6.40
N GLN A 46 3.77 22.69 5.84
CA GLN A 46 4.26 24.05 5.98
C GLN A 46 4.91 24.46 4.68
N THR A 47 4.68 25.69 4.25
CA THR A 47 5.34 26.23 3.07
C THR A 47 5.64 27.70 3.26
N SER A 48 6.79 28.11 2.75
CA SER A 48 7.17 29.50 2.55
C SER A 48 7.57 29.64 1.10
N LYS A 49 6.68 30.23 0.30
CA LYS A 49 6.92 30.54 -1.11
C LYS A 49 7.32 32.00 -1.21
N LYS A 50 8.56 32.24 -1.62
CA LYS A 50 9.12 33.57 -1.84
C LYS A 50 9.29 33.81 -3.33
N LEU A 51 8.74 34.92 -3.80
CA LEU A 51 8.74 35.29 -5.21
C LEU A 51 9.11 36.76 -5.35
N GLN A 52 9.93 37.08 -6.34
CA GLN A 52 10.27 38.43 -6.73
C GLN A 52 9.76 38.70 -8.14
N ILE A 53 9.11 39.84 -8.29
CA ILE A 53 8.59 40.34 -9.57
C ILE A 53 9.58 41.36 -10.11
N ASN A 54 10.06 41.10 -11.33
CA ASN A 54 11.01 41.94 -12.03
C ASN A 54 10.43 42.40 -13.36
N ILE A 55 10.89 43.56 -13.85
CA ILE A 55 10.59 44.06 -15.18
C ILE A 55 11.88 44.05 -15.99
N PHE A 56 11.84 43.52 -17.21
CA PHE A 56 12.96 43.67 -18.13
C PHE A 56 12.98 45.10 -18.67
N THR A 57 14.10 45.80 -18.48
CA THR A 57 14.31 47.16 -18.96
C THR A 57 15.41 47.16 -19.99
N GLU A 58 15.21 47.85 -21.10
CA GLU A 58 16.21 48.06 -22.15
C GLU A 58 16.05 49.45 -22.78
N GLN A 59 17.11 49.93 -23.42
CA GLN A 59 17.04 51.13 -24.23
C GLN A 59 16.33 50.80 -25.56
N VAL A 60 15.33 51.60 -25.90
CA VAL A 60 14.59 51.50 -27.15
C VAL A 60 14.85 52.75 -27.96
N SER A 61 15.41 52.59 -29.16
CA SER A 61 15.85 53.70 -30.04
C SER A 61 14.79 54.77 -30.30
N ASP A 62 13.54 54.36 -30.31
CA ASP A 62 12.40 55.21 -30.68
C ASP A 62 11.86 56.00 -29.48
N PHE A 63 12.32 55.68 -28.25
CA PHE A 63 11.85 56.27 -27.01
C PHE A 63 13.00 56.92 -26.24
N LYS A 64 13.13 58.25 -26.38
CA LYS A 64 14.14 59.07 -25.68
C LYS A 64 14.10 58.95 -24.15
N GLN A 65 12.95 58.60 -23.58
CA GLN A 65 12.79 58.36 -22.15
C GLN A 65 13.58 57.14 -21.66
N THR A 66 13.94 56.23 -22.55
CA THR A 66 14.76 55.05 -22.25
C THR A 66 16.25 55.26 -22.51
N ASP A 67 16.64 56.46 -22.97
CA ASP A 67 18.05 56.79 -23.19
C ASP A 67 18.83 56.74 -21.86
N GLY A 68 19.94 56.02 -21.88
CA GLY A 68 20.78 55.82 -20.68
C GLY A 68 20.30 54.71 -19.74
N ILE A 69 19.17 54.04 -20.02
CA ILE A 69 18.76 52.84 -19.29
C ILE A 69 19.62 51.66 -19.75
N LYS A 70 20.30 51.02 -18.80
CA LYS A 70 21.04 49.78 -19.05
C LYS A 70 20.08 48.61 -19.19
N THR A 71 20.36 47.71 -20.13
CA THR A 71 19.62 46.45 -20.27
C THR A 71 19.80 45.57 -19.03
N SER A 72 18.74 45.36 -18.25
CA SER A 72 18.76 44.56 -17.02
C SER A 72 17.36 44.12 -16.58
N TYR A 73 17.31 43.28 -15.54
CA TYR A 73 16.07 42.91 -14.85
C TYR A 73 15.92 43.78 -13.61
N PHE A 74 14.97 44.71 -13.63
CA PHE A 74 14.74 45.63 -12.53
C PHE A 74 13.72 45.05 -11.54
N PRO A 75 14.10 44.78 -10.28
CA PRO A 75 13.19 44.23 -9.28
C PRO A 75 12.21 45.31 -8.79
N ILE A 76 10.92 44.97 -8.72
CA ILE A 76 9.88 45.91 -8.25
C ILE A 76 9.55 45.63 -6.78
N PHE A 77 9.19 44.39 -6.47
CA PHE A 77 8.94 43.93 -5.11
C PHE A 77 9.12 42.41 -5.04
N TRP A 78 9.23 41.91 -3.82
CA TRP A 78 9.15 40.49 -3.53
C TRP A 78 8.11 40.25 -2.45
N LEU A 79 7.54 39.05 -2.45
CA LEU A 79 6.50 38.62 -1.54
C LEU A 79 6.89 37.31 -0.88
N ASN A 80 6.40 37.11 0.34
CA ASN A 80 6.54 35.88 1.09
C ASN A 80 5.15 35.36 1.45
N GLU A 81 4.73 34.33 0.74
CA GLU A 81 3.52 33.59 1.07
C GLU A 81 3.90 32.48 2.04
N LYS A 82 3.43 32.60 3.29
CA LYS A 82 3.55 31.55 4.30
C LYS A 82 2.19 30.93 4.52
N THR A 83 2.09 29.62 4.35
CA THR A 83 0.94 28.87 4.88
C THR A 83 1.44 27.71 5.73
N ALA A 84 0.75 27.53 6.86
CA ALA A 84 0.96 26.44 7.78
C ALA A 84 -0.39 25.77 8.01
N LEU A 85 -0.40 24.44 8.07
CA LEU A 85 -1.62 23.70 8.35
C LEU A 85 -2.13 24.09 9.75
N ASN A 86 -3.23 24.83 9.83
CA ASN A 86 -3.85 25.20 11.11
C ASN A 86 -4.23 23.93 11.91
N GLU A 87 -4.15 24.00 13.23
CA GLU A 87 -4.45 22.88 14.14
C GLU A 87 -5.83 22.24 13.89
N ILE A 88 -6.81 23.03 13.44
CA ILE A 88 -8.16 22.57 13.07
C ILE A 88 -8.12 21.58 11.89
N HIS A 89 -7.22 21.78 10.92
CA HIS A 89 -7.04 20.87 9.78
C HIS A 89 -6.10 19.71 10.10
N ALA A 90 -5.19 19.87 11.07
CA ALA A 90 -4.28 18.81 11.51
C ALA A 90 -5.04 17.62 12.14
N GLY A 91 -6.13 17.90 12.86
CA GLY A 91 -7.02 16.86 13.40
C GLY A 91 -7.69 16.04 12.29
N MET A 92 -8.24 16.70 11.26
CA MET A 92 -8.86 16.04 10.11
C MET A 92 -7.86 15.17 9.34
N LEU A 93 -6.63 15.65 9.18
CA LEU A 93 -5.55 14.92 8.51
C LEU A 93 -5.15 13.68 9.32
N THR A 94 -5.09 13.82 10.65
CA THR A 94 -4.79 12.71 11.56
C THR A 94 -5.87 11.63 11.52
N GLU A 95 -7.14 12.03 11.58
CA GLU A 95 -8.26 11.11 11.50
C GLU A 95 -8.33 10.41 10.14
N SER A 96 -8.13 11.13 9.05
CA SER A 96 -8.29 10.58 7.70
C SER A 96 -7.11 9.71 7.25
N LEU A 97 -5.90 9.96 7.76
CA LEU A 97 -4.68 9.30 7.28
C LEU A 97 -4.06 8.36 8.30
N PHE A 98 -3.83 8.81 9.53
CA PHE A 98 -3.08 8.00 10.50
C PHE A 98 -3.95 6.91 11.13
N THR A 99 -5.25 7.17 11.37
CA THR A 99 -6.13 6.16 11.97
C THR A 99 -6.37 4.94 11.07
N PRO A 100 -6.63 5.06 9.76
CA PRO A 100 -6.85 3.89 8.92
C PRO A 100 -5.57 3.09 8.70
N ILE A 101 -4.41 3.77 8.62
CA ILE A 101 -3.11 3.11 8.48
C ILE A 101 -2.80 2.27 9.72
N GLU A 102 -2.90 2.85 10.92
CA GLU A 102 -2.65 2.12 12.17
C GLU A 102 -3.64 0.95 12.36
N ASN A 103 -4.92 1.17 12.04
CA ASN A 103 -5.92 0.13 12.12
C ASN A 103 -5.70 -0.98 11.07
N ALA A 104 -5.21 -0.64 9.88
CA ALA A 104 -4.88 -1.62 8.84
C ALA A 104 -3.68 -2.49 9.23
N GLU A 105 -2.67 -1.93 9.89
CA GLU A 105 -1.53 -2.70 10.42
C GLU A 105 -1.99 -3.70 11.49
N LYS A 106 -2.77 -3.25 12.47
CA LYS A 106 -3.35 -4.14 13.49
C LYS A 106 -4.25 -5.23 12.89
N LEU A 107 -5.00 -4.90 11.84
CA LEU A 107 -5.83 -5.87 11.13
C LEU A 107 -4.99 -6.93 10.43
N LYS A 108 -3.88 -6.54 9.79
CA LYS A 108 -2.94 -7.47 9.15
C LYS A 108 -2.34 -8.44 10.16
N GLU A 109 -1.94 -7.98 11.34
CA GLU A 109 -1.42 -8.85 12.40
C GLU A 109 -2.45 -9.89 12.86
N LYS A 110 -3.72 -9.47 13.07
CA LYS A 110 -4.81 -10.40 13.43
C LYS A 110 -5.09 -11.41 12.32
N LEU A 111 -5.15 -10.97 11.06
CA LEU A 111 -5.35 -11.86 9.92
C LEU A 111 -4.22 -12.87 9.78
N LEU A 112 -2.97 -12.46 10.03
CA LEU A 112 -1.81 -13.33 10.00
C LEU A 112 -1.90 -14.44 11.06
N MET A 113 -2.32 -14.11 12.28
CA MET A 113 -2.55 -15.09 13.34
C MET A 113 -3.64 -16.11 12.97
N ILE A 114 -4.77 -15.63 12.45
CA ILE A 114 -5.87 -16.52 12.01
C ILE A 114 -5.41 -17.43 10.87
N LYS A 115 -4.64 -16.92 9.90
CA LYS A 115 -4.08 -17.70 8.81
C LYS A 115 -3.23 -18.87 9.33
N TYR A 116 -2.33 -18.62 10.29
CA TYR A 116 -1.49 -19.68 10.83
C TYR A 116 -2.28 -20.73 11.61
N LEU A 117 -3.36 -20.33 12.30
CA LEU A 117 -4.27 -21.27 12.96
C LEU A 117 -4.99 -22.18 11.96
N LEU A 118 -5.47 -21.64 10.84
CA LEU A 118 -6.13 -22.43 9.79
C LEU A 118 -5.14 -23.35 9.07
N MET A 119 -3.90 -22.89 8.85
CA MET A 119 -2.85 -23.67 8.22
C MET A 119 -2.38 -24.84 9.10
N SER A 120 -2.31 -24.66 10.42
CA SER A 120 -1.97 -25.75 11.34
C SER A 120 -3.09 -26.78 11.45
N LEU A 121 -4.35 -26.34 11.52
CA LEU A 121 -5.51 -27.23 11.57
C LEU A 121 -5.65 -28.07 10.29
N SER A 122 -5.48 -27.44 9.13
CA SER A 122 -5.50 -28.15 7.85
C SER A 122 -4.36 -29.16 7.73
N SER A 123 -3.14 -28.78 8.14
CA SER A 123 -2.00 -29.71 8.19
C SER A 123 -2.28 -30.94 9.06
N PHE A 124 -2.86 -30.73 10.25
CA PHE A 124 -3.20 -31.83 11.17
C PHE A 124 -4.25 -32.79 10.58
N LEU A 125 -5.31 -32.25 9.97
CA LEU A 125 -6.35 -33.07 9.33
C LEU A 125 -5.78 -33.90 8.18
N ILE A 126 -4.88 -33.32 7.36
CA ILE A 126 -4.21 -34.04 6.27
C ILE A 126 -3.38 -35.19 6.84
N LEU A 127 -2.57 -34.95 7.88
CA LEU A 127 -1.77 -36.00 8.53
C LEU A 127 -2.64 -37.13 9.08
N LEU A 128 -3.80 -36.81 9.68
CA LEU A 128 -4.74 -37.81 10.19
C LEU A 128 -5.32 -38.67 9.04
N THR A 129 -5.72 -38.05 7.92
CA THR A 129 -6.25 -38.80 6.77
C THR A 129 -5.22 -39.76 6.18
N VAL A 130 -3.95 -39.32 6.08
CA VAL A 130 -2.85 -40.16 5.60
C VAL A 130 -2.57 -41.29 6.58
N ALA A 131 -2.59 -41.04 7.89
CA ALA A 131 -2.39 -42.07 8.90
C ALA A 131 -3.47 -43.15 8.86
N VAL A 132 -4.75 -42.77 8.73
CA VAL A 132 -5.85 -43.73 8.56
C VAL A 132 -5.68 -44.55 7.29
N TRP A 133 -5.35 -43.90 6.16
CA TRP A 133 -5.09 -44.60 4.90
C TRP A 133 -3.93 -45.60 5.00
N ILE A 134 -2.85 -45.25 5.71
CA ILE A 134 -1.72 -46.16 5.97
C ILE A 134 -2.15 -47.33 6.86
N LEU A 135 -2.90 -47.07 7.94
CA LEU A 135 -3.38 -48.13 8.84
C LEU A 135 -4.29 -49.12 8.09
N ASP A 136 -5.22 -48.62 7.28
CA ASP A 136 -6.08 -49.46 6.44
C ASP A 136 -5.25 -50.30 5.44
N SER A 137 -4.24 -49.68 4.81
CA SER A 137 -3.35 -50.40 3.88
C SER A 137 -2.53 -51.50 4.57
N PHE A 138 -2.06 -51.25 5.80
CA PHE A 138 -1.26 -52.20 6.57
C PHE A 138 -2.10 -53.35 7.11
N ILE A 139 -3.32 -53.07 7.61
CA ILE A 139 -4.29 -54.08 8.02
C ILE A 139 -4.69 -54.96 6.83
N CYS A 140 -4.97 -54.38 5.65
CA CYS A 140 -5.24 -55.16 4.42
C CYS A 140 -4.02 -56.01 4.00
N HIS A 141 -2.78 -55.56 4.22
CA HIS A 141 -1.58 -56.34 3.91
C HIS A 141 -1.36 -57.51 4.90
N HIS A 142 -1.57 -57.32 6.19
CA HIS A 142 -1.39 -58.37 7.19
C HIS A 142 -2.51 -59.42 7.17
N GLY A 143 -3.76 -59.03 6.94
CA GLY A 143 -4.89 -59.95 6.77
C GLY A 143 -4.76 -60.89 5.56
N LYS A 144 -3.91 -60.56 4.59
CA LYS A 144 -3.57 -61.44 3.45
C LYS A 144 -2.54 -62.51 3.82
N LYS A 145 -1.68 -62.29 4.83
CA LYS A 145 -0.70 -63.28 5.31
C LYS A 145 -1.32 -64.35 6.20
N ASP A 146 -2.40 -64.02 6.92
CA ASP A 146 -3.10 -64.97 7.79
C ASP A 146 -4.10 -65.87 7.03
N ASN A 147 -4.44 -65.52 5.78
CA ASN A 147 -5.42 -66.23 4.93
C ASN A 147 -4.77 -66.93 3.72
N ILE A 148 -3.62 -67.59 3.91
CA ILE A 148 -3.00 -68.44 2.88
C ILE A 148 -3.61 -69.85 2.95
N HIS A 149 -4.93 -69.99 2.83
CA HIS A 149 -5.63 -71.24 2.47
C HIS A 149 -7.07 -70.92 2.07
N HIS A 150 -7.25 -70.17 0.99
CA HIS A 150 -8.32 -70.29 -0.03
C HIS A 150 -8.37 -68.98 -0.82
N GLU A 151 -8.07 -69.11 -2.11
CA GLU A 151 -7.95 -68.03 -3.07
C GLU A 151 -9.31 -67.77 -3.74
N ASP A 152 -9.77 -66.50 -3.75
CA ASP A 152 -10.70 -65.98 -4.77
C ASP A 152 -10.33 -64.49 -5.04
N PRO A 153 -9.99 -64.07 -6.29
CA PRO A 153 -9.22 -62.85 -6.55
C PRO A 153 -10.04 -61.64 -7.05
N SER A 154 -11.21 -61.34 -6.47
CA SER A 154 -12.00 -60.17 -6.93
C SER A 154 -12.83 -59.44 -5.87
N THR A 155 -12.22 -58.98 -4.78
CA THR A 155 -12.87 -57.98 -3.91
C THR A 155 -11.87 -56.93 -3.39
N PRO A 156 -11.95 -55.65 -3.80
CA PRO A 156 -11.18 -54.59 -3.17
C PRO A 156 -11.76 -54.29 -1.78
N CYS A 157 -10.88 -54.04 -0.81
CA CYS A 157 -11.20 -53.82 0.61
C CYS A 157 -12.38 -52.83 0.81
N LEU A 158 -13.61 -53.35 0.97
CA LEU A 158 -14.75 -52.67 1.59
C LEU A 158 -15.36 -53.64 2.60
N LYS A 159 -14.81 -53.64 3.81
CA LYS A 159 -15.44 -54.26 4.98
C LYS A 159 -15.84 -53.18 5.98
N THR A 160 -16.57 -52.17 5.51
CA THR A 160 -17.28 -51.25 6.40
C THR A 160 -18.54 -51.94 6.91
N SER A 161 -18.47 -52.45 8.14
CA SER A 161 -19.60 -52.84 8.99
C SER A 161 -20.51 -53.98 8.48
N SER A 162 -20.22 -55.20 8.93
CA SER A 162 -21.17 -56.33 8.97
C SER A 162 -22.48 -56.01 9.72
N ILE A 163 -22.54 -54.88 10.44
CA ILE A 163 -23.74 -54.41 11.16
C ILE A 163 -24.73 -53.69 10.23
N THR A 164 -24.27 -52.94 9.23
CA THR A 164 -25.15 -52.14 8.36
C THR A 164 -25.83 -53.01 7.30
N TYR A 165 -25.14 -54.02 6.77
CA TYR A 165 -25.68 -54.94 5.75
C TYR A 165 -26.87 -55.76 6.28
N ASN A 166 -26.76 -56.27 7.51
CA ASN A 166 -27.85 -57.01 8.15
C ASN A 166 -29.09 -56.15 8.40
N LYS A 167 -28.91 -54.84 8.66
CA LYS A 167 -30.03 -53.93 8.89
C LYS A 167 -30.80 -53.59 7.60
N VAL A 168 -30.10 -53.47 6.48
CA VAL A 168 -30.72 -53.22 5.15
C VAL A 168 -31.43 -54.49 4.63
N LYS A 169 -30.86 -55.68 4.85
CA LYS A 169 -31.46 -56.95 4.43
C LYS A 169 -32.78 -57.26 5.18
N VAL A 170 -32.82 -57.01 6.48
CA VAL A 170 -34.05 -57.18 7.30
C VAL A 170 -35.16 -56.23 6.86
N LEU A 171 -34.83 -55.00 6.44
CA LEU A 171 -35.82 -54.03 5.95
C LEU A 171 -36.35 -54.38 4.55
N SER A 172 -35.48 -54.88 3.67
CA SER A 172 -35.85 -55.38 2.33
C SER A 172 -36.77 -56.60 2.41
N ASP A 173 -36.42 -57.58 3.26
CA ASP A 173 -37.18 -58.82 3.43
C ASP A 173 -38.53 -58.59 4.15
N GLY A 174 -38.64 -57.51 4.93
CA GLY A 174 -39.89 -57.07 5.56
C GLY A 174 -40.86 -56.39 4.58
N TYR A 175 -40.35 -55.66 3.58
CA TYR A 175 -41.17 -54.96 2.59
C TYR A 175 -41.78 -55.90 1.54
N GLN A 176 -41.02 -56.92 1.09
CA GLN A 176 -41.55 -57.94 0.17
C GLN A 176 -42.64 -58.82 0.79
N ARG A 177 -42.73 -58.88 2.12
CA ARG A 177 -43.74 -59.67 2.83
C ARG A 177 -45.09 -58.96 3.00
N LEU A 178 -45.18 -57.68 2.65
CA LEU A 178 -46.40 -56.85 2.79
C LEU A 178 -47.08 -56.55 1.44
N THR A 179 -46.55 -57.04 0.32
CA THR A 179 -47.03 -56.73 -1.05
C THR A 179 -47.45 -57.95 -1.86
N THR A 180 -47.65 -59.11 -1.21
CA THR A 180 -48.28 -60.32 -1.76
C THR A 180 -49.39 -60.81 -0.86
#